data_AF-A0A970SVT5-F1
#
_entry.id   AF-A0A970SVT5-F1
#
_cell.length_a   1.000
_cell.length_b   1.000
_cell.length_c   1.000
_cell.angle_alpha   90.00
_cell.angle_beta   90.00
_cell.angle_gamma   90.00
#
_symmetry.space_group_name_H-M   'P 1'
#
loop_
_entity.id
_entity.type
_entity.pdbx_description
1 polymer ?
#
loop_
_entity_poly.entity_id
_entity_poly.type
_entity_poly.pdbx_seq_one_letter_code
_entity_poly.pdbx_strand_id
1 'polypeptide(L)'
;LFTVIFNIYITFPLMGGDYNSSVIAAGMVGHSLGASPTAIANMEAITSRHGPAGDASLLVPLGGGFLGDLFNVPLVLLLLNILT
;
A
#
# COMPACT_ATOMS: atom_id res chain seq x y z
N LEU A 1 1.25 -11.43 10.61
CA LEU A 1 1.09 -12.82 10.12
C LEU A 1 -0.02 -12.94 9.08
N PHE A 2 -1.24 -12.50 9.38
CA PHE A 2 -2.36 -12.50 8.42
C PHE A 2 -2.01 -11.83 7.08
N THR A 3 -1.50 -10.59 7.09
CA THR A 3 -1.14 -9.89 5.86
C THR A 3 -0.12 -10.65 5.02
N VAL A 4 0.86 -11.29 5.66
CA VAL A 4 1.91 -12.04 4.95
C VAL A 4 1.31 -13.25 4.23
N ILE A 5 0.42 -13.99 4.90
CA ILE A 5 -0.29 -15.13 4.29
C ILE A 5 -1.17 -14.66 3.14
N PHE A 6 -1.97 -13.60 3.36
CA PHE A 6 -2.82 -13.02 2.33
C PHE A 6 -2.02 -12.57 1.11
N ASN A 7 -0.87 -11.94 1.34
CA ASN A 7 -0.04 -11.43 0.25
C ASN A 7 0.55 -12.56 -0.59
N ILE A 8 0.99 -13.64 0.04
CA ILE A 8 1.59 -14.80 -0.65
C ILE A 8 0.54 -15.57 -1.45
N TYR A 9 -0.63 -15.82 -0.88
CA TYR A 9 -1.62 -16.72 -1.49
C TYR A 9 -2.67 -16.00 -2.35
N ILE A 10 -2.89 -14.70 -2.14
CA ILE A 10 -3.94 -13.95 -2.84
C ILE A 10 -3.32 -12.82 -3.67
N THR A 11 -2.66 -11.85 -3.06
CA THR A 11 -2.18 -10.66 -3.77
C THR A 11 -1.11 -11.00 -4.82
N PHE A 12 -0.10 -11.79 -4.45
CA PHE A 12 1.00 -12.13 -5.35
C PHE A 12 0.55 -12.86 -6.62
N PRO A 13 -0.29 -13.92 -6.56
CA PRO A 13 -0.81 -14.54 -7.78
C PRO A 13 -1.81 -13.66 -8.53
N LEU A 14 -2.58 -12.80 -7.86
CA LEU A 14 -3.52 -11.88 -8.54
C LEU A 14 -2.81 -10.79 -9.35
N MET A 15 -1.66 -10.31 -8.89
CA MET A 15 -0.87 -9.29 -9.60
C MET A 15 -0.06 -9.86 -10.78
N GLY A 16 -0.05 -11.18 -10.98
CA GLY A 16 0.65 -11.84 -12.10
C GLY A 16 1.98 -12.50 -11.75
N GLY A 17 2.41 -12.42 -10.48
CA GLY A 17 3.58 -13.13 -9.96
C GLY A 17 4.92 -12.62 -10.50
N ASP A 18 4.98 -11.39 -10.98
CA ASP A 18 6.18 -10.75 -11.52
C ASP A 18 6.93 -9.91 -10.48
N TYR A 19 8.02 -9.26 -10.92
CA TYR A 19 8.81 -8.38 -10.05
C TYR A 19 7.96 -7.24 -9.47
N ASN A 20 7.10 -6.62 -10.28
CA ASN A 20 6.19 -5.57 -9.82
C ASN A 20 5.22 -6.09 -8.74
N SER A 21 4.72 -7.31 -8.89
CA SER A 21 3.88 -8.02 -7.91
C SER A 21 4.61 -8.17 -6.57
N SER A 22 5.91 -8.49 -6.59
CA SER A 22 6.74 -8.61 -5.38
C SER A 22 6.92 -7.27 -4.66
N VAL A 23 7.07 -6.17 -5.41
CA VAL A 23 7.18 -4.81 -4.86
C VAL A 23 5.84 -4.36 -4.30
N ILE A 24 4.73 -4.62 -5.00
CA ILE A 24 3.38 -4.35 -4.51
C ILE A 24 3.13 -5.13 -3.22
N ALA A 25 3.52 -6.41 -3.17
CA ALA A 25 3.41 -7.23 -1.97
C ALA A 25 4.20 -6.62 -0.80
N ALA A 26 5.44 -6.20 -1.02
CA ALA A 26 6.25 -5.57 0.01
C ALA A 26 5.64 -4.25 0.52
N GLY A 27 5.09 -3.44 -0.39
CA GLY A 27 4.34 -2.23 -0.05
C GLY A 27 3.11 -2.53 0.79
N MET A 28 2.31 -3.54 0.43
CA MET A 28 1.12 -3.97 1.17
C MET A 28 1.45 -4.48 2.58
N VAL A 29 2.51 -5.29 2.73
CA VAL A 29 2.97 -5.71 4.06
C VAL A 29 3.47 -4.50 4.85
N GLY A 30 4.26 -3.62 4.22
CA GLY A 30 4.80 -2.41 4.85
C GLY A 30 3.72 -1.44 5.32
N HIS A 31 2.65 -1.28 4.53
CA HIS A 31 1.48 -0.49 4.92
C HIS A 31 0.78 -1.10 6.13
N SER A 32 0.56 -2.42 6.14
CA SER A 32 -0.12 -3.11 7.24
C SER A 32 0.63 -3.10 8.58
N LEU A 33 1.94 -2.85 8.56
CA LEU A 33 2.78 -2.74 9.76
C LEU A 33 2.74 -1.32 10.36
N GLY A 34 2.21 -0.34 9.64
CA GLY A 34 2.22 1.05 10.05
C GLY A 34 1.29 1.90 9.18
N ALA A 35 1.87 2.64 8.25
CA ALA A 35 1.16 3.59 7.40
C ALA A 35 1.84 3.72 6.02
N SER A 36 1.46 4.73 5.23
CA SER A 36 2.07 5.02 3.91
C SER A 36 3.61 5.12 3.91
N PRO A 37 4.30 5.74 4.88
CA PRO A 37 5.77 5.82 4.84
C PRO A 37 6.46 4.46 5.02
N THR A 38 5.90 3.54 5.81
CA THR A 38 6.45 2.18 5.96
C THR A 38 6.23 1.34 4.71
N ALA A 39 5.13 1.57 3.99
CA ALA A 39 4.92 0.97 2.67
C ALA A 39 6.00 1.40 1.67
N ILE A 40 6.27 2.71 1.60
CA ILE A 40 7.28 3.28 0.69
C ILE A 40 8.68 2.77 1.03
N ALA A 41 9.05 2.75 2.32
CA ALA A 41 10.35 2.23 2.76
C ALA A 41 10.55 0.75 2.38
N ASN A 42 9.51 -0.08 2.50
CA ASN A 42 9.59 -1.50 2.11
C ASN A 42 9.70 -1.68 0.59
N MET A 43 9.00 -0.85 -0.20
CA MET A 43 9.13 -0.87 -1.65
C MET A 43 10.54 -0.42 -2.08
N GLU A 44 11.09 0.62 -1.45
CA GLU A 44 12.47 1.07 -1.67
C GLU A 44 13.52 0.01 -1.30
N ALA A 45 13.29 -0.76 -0.23
CA ALA A 45 14.20 -1.82 0.16
C ALA A 45 14.38 -2.89 -0.94
N ILE A 46 13.34 -3.12 -1.76
CA ILE A 46 13.41 -4.05 -2.89
C ILE A 46 13.95 -3.35 -4.14
N THR A 47 13.42 -2.17 -4.46
CA THR A 47 13.77 -1.44 -5.69
C THR A 47 15.19 -0.90 -5.68
N SER A 48 15.76 -0.60 -4.52
CA SER A 48 17.17 -0.24 -4.36
C SER A 48 18.15 -1.37 -4.72
N ARG A 49 17.69 -2.64 -4.68
CA ARG A 49 18.51 -3.82 -4.99
C ARG A 49 18.26 -4.42 -6.37
N HIS A 50 17.01 -4.35 -6.86
CA HIS A 50 16.59 -5.04 -8.08
C HIS A 50 16.17 -4.09 -9.21
N GLY A 51 16.25 -2.77 -8.97
CA GLY A 51 15.89 -1.74 -9.94
C GLY A 51 14.49 -1.16 -9.73
N PRO A 52 14.21 0.00 -10.34
CA PRO A 52 12.96 0.72 -10.13
C PRO A 52 11.75 -0.06 -10.66
N ALA A 53 10.69 -0.09 -9.86
CA ALA A 53 9.37 -0.63 -10.23
C ALA A 53 8.37 0.51 -10.34
N GLY A 54 8.32 1.16 -11.50
CA GLY A 54 7.53 2.38 -11.72
C GLY A 54 6.04 2.18 -11.47
N ASP A 55 5.49 1.09 -12.00
CA ASP A 55 4.05 0.79 -11.89
C ASP A 55 3.63 0.50 -10.44
N ALA A 56 4.42 -0.31 -9.72
CA ALA A 56 4.16 -0.68 -8.32
C ALA A 56 4.26 0.52 -7.37
N SER A 57 5.28 1.37 -7.58
CA SER A 57 5.58 2.51 -6.70
C SER A 57 4.51 3.59 -6.75
N LEU A 58 3.77 3.71 -7.86
CA LEU A 58 2.64 4.63 -8.00
C LEU A 58 1.33 4.00 -7.55
N LEU A 59 1.10 2.73 -7.89
CA LEU A 59 -0.18 2.05 -7.63
C LEU A 59 -0.46 1.90 -6.13
N VAL A 60 0.54 1.51 -5.33
CA VAL A 60 0.34 1.22 -3.89
C VAL A 60 -0.02 2.47 -3.08
N PRO A 61 0.70 3.60 -3.18
CA PRO A 61 0.32 4.83 -2.46
C PRO A 61 -1.02 5.40 -2.92
N LEU A 62 -1.31 5.30 -4.23
CA LEU A 62 -2.58 5.77 -4.79
C LEU A 62 -3.76 4.94 -4.26
N GLY A 63 -3.63 3.60 -4.29
CA GLY A 63 -4.70 2.69 -3.87
C GLY A 63 -4.96 2.68 -2.36
N GLY A 64 -3.91 2.71 -1.54
CA GLY A 64 -4.04 2.60 -0.10
C GLY A 64 -4.17 3.94 0.62
N GLY A 65 -3.17 4.82 0.45
CA GLY A 65 -3.08 6.07 1.20
C GLY A 65 -4.03 7.15 0.67
N PHE A 66 -3.90 7.47 -0.62
CA PHE A 66 -4.64 8.58 -1.21
C PHE A 66 -6.16 8.35 -1.24
N LEU A 67 -6.62 7.17 -1.66
CA LEU A 67 -8.04 6.85 -1.67
C LEU A 67 -8.64 6.83 -0.26
N GLY A 68 -7.90 6.33 0.74
CA GLY A 68 -8.34 6.38 2.13
C GLY A 68 -8.54 7.81 2.61
N ASP A 69 -7.57 8.69 2.31
CA ASP A 69 -7.63 10.10 2.70
C ASP A 69 -8.77 10.86 2.01
N LEU A 70 -9.11 10.50 0.77
CA LEU A 70 -10.23 11.09 0.02
C LEU A 70 -11.58 10.92 0.73
N PHE A 71 -11.79 9.79 1.41
CA PHE A 71 -13.02 9.55 2.19
C PHE A 71 -12.90 9.99 3.63
N ASN A 72 -11.71 9.86 4.22
CA ASN A 72 -11.46 10.19 5.61
C ASN A 72 -11.64 11.70 5.88
N VAL A 73 -11.10 12.57 5.02
CA VAL A 73 -11.16 14.02 5.24
C VAL A 73 -12.61 14.55 5.23
N PRO A 74 -13.47 14.26 4.24
CA PRO A 74 -14.86 14.68 4.27
C PRO A 74 -15.65 14.11 5.45
N LEU A 75 -15.39 12.85 5.81
CA LEU A 75 -16.07 12.19 6.93
C LEU A 75 -15.73 12.89 8.25
N VAL A 76 -14.45 13.17 8.50
CA VAL A 76 -14.01 13.91 9.70
C VAL A 76 -14.62 15.31 9.75
N LEU A 77 -14.65 16.02 8.61
CA LEU A 77 -15.27 17.36 8.53
C LEU A 77 -16.78 17.33 8.79
N LEU A 78 -17.49 16.33 8.24
CA LEU A 78 -18.91 16.13 8.49
C LEU A 78 -19.20 15.85 9.96
N LEU A 79 -18.43 14.94 10.58
CA LEU A 79 -18.56 14.61 11.99
C LEU A 79 -18.29 15.81 12.89
N LEU A 80 -17.25 16.62 12.60
CA LEU A 80 -16.96 17.84 13.34
C LEU A 80 -18.11 18.85 13.26
N ASN A 81 -18.72 19.01 12.08
CA ASN A 81 -19.82 19.95 11.87
C ASN A 81 -21.18 19.47 12.41
N ILE A 82 -21.36 18.16 12.66
CA ILE A 82 -22.56 17.62 13.33
C ILE A 82 -22.41 17.70 14.86
N LEU A 83 -21.19 17.57 15.37
CA LEU A 83 -20.89 17.57 16.80
C LEU A 83 -20.79 18.99 17.40
N THR A 84 -20.59 20.01 16.56
CA THR A 84 -20.52 21.44 16.93
C THR A 84 -21.81 22.13 16.56
#